data_AF-A0A654TSM7-F1
#
_entry.id   AF-A0A654TSM7-F1
#
_cell.length_a   1.000
_cell.length_b   1.000
_cell.length_c   1.000
_cell.angle_alpha   90.00
_cell.angle_beta   90.00
_cell.angle_gamma   90.00
#
_symmetry.space_group_name_H-M   'P 1'
#
loop_
_entity.id
_entity.type
_entity.pdbx_description
1 polymer ?
#
loop_
_entity_poly.entity_id
_entity_poly.type
_entity_poly.pdbx_seq_one_letter_code
_entity_poly.pdbx_strand_id
1 'polypeptide(L)'
;MGGGNVGNGNFGSGNGRAGLPGSGNVGNGNLGNSNLGSGNTGNSNVGFGNTGNNNVGTGNAGSGNIGAGNTGSSNWGFGNNGIGNIGFGNTGNGNIGFGLTGNNQVGIGGLNSGRGNIGLFNSGTNNVGFFNSGNGNLGIGNSSDANVGIGNSGATVGPFVAGHNTGFGNSGSLNTGMGNAGGVNTGFGNGGAINLGFGNSGQLNAGSFNAGSINTGNFNSGQGNTGDFNAGVRNTGWSNSGLTNTGAFNAGSLNTGFGAVGTGSGPNSGFGNAGTNNSGFFNTGVGSSGFQNGGSNNSGLQNAVGTVIAAGFGNTGAQTVGIANSGVLNSGFFNSGVHNSGGFNSENQRSGFGN
;
A
#
# COMPACT_ATOMS: atom_id res chain seq x y z
N MET A 1 -1.28 -73.05 -31.58
CA MET A 1 -0.02 -72.35 -31.29
C MET A 1 0.45 -71.71 -32.59
N GLY A 2 0.87 -70.45 -32.59
CA GLY A 2 1.27 -69.75 -33.82
C GLY A 2 2.73 -70.00 -34.20
N GLY A 3 3.11 -69.56 -35.40
CA GLY A 3 4.43 -69.82 -36.00
C GLY A 3 5.43 -68.68 -35.84
N GLY A 4 6.72 -68.96 -36.05
CA GLY A 4 7.77 -67.95 -36.10
C GLY A 4 8.14 -67.29 -34.77
N ASN A 5 7.89 -67.97 -33.63
CA ASN A 5 8.34 -67.49 -32.32
C ASN A 5 9.81 -67.91 -32.05
N VAL A 6 10.58 -67.03 -31.40
CA VAL A 6 11.97 -67.28 -30.98
C VAL A 6 12.10 -66.99 -29.49
N GLY A 7 12.31 -68.03 -28.68
CA GLY A 7 12.34 -67.97 -27.22
C GLY A 7 11.18 -68.75 -26.57
N ASN A 8 11.04 -68.66 -25.24
CA ASN A 8 10.26 -69.61 -24.44
C ASN A 8 8.88 -69.09 -24.01
N GLY A 9 7.86 -69.97 -23.98
CA GLY A 9 6.56 -69.64 -23.38
C GLY A 9 5.74 -68.58 -24.13
N ASN A 10 5.94 -68.42 -25.44
CA ASN A 10 5.17 -67.48 -26.26
C ASN A 10 3.88 -68.11 -26.80
N PHE A 11 2.76 -67.39 -26.71
CA PHE A 11 1.46 -67.81 -27.25
C PHE A 11 0.97 -66.83 -28.33
N GLY A 12 1.14 -67.22 -29.60
CA GLY A 12 0.78 -66.42 -30.78
C GLY A 12 1.80 -66.65 -31.89
N SER A 13 1.98 -65.70 -32.80
CA SER A 13 2.92 -65.79 -33.93
C SER A 13 3.94 -64.64 -33.94
N GLY A 14 5.17 -64.90 -34.41
CA GLY A 14 6.17 -63.87 -34.67
C GLY A 14 6.74 -63.16 -33.43
N ASN A 15 6.72 -63.80 -32.25
CA ASN A 15 7.29 -63.20 -31.03
C ASN A 15 8.79 -63.47 -30.91
N GLY A 16 9.59 -62.43 -30.61
CA GLY A 16 11.05 -62.48 -30.63
C GLY A 16 11.64 -62.51 -32.05
N ARG A 17 12.97 -62.50 -32.16
CA ARG A 17 13.69 -62.75 -33.42
C ARG A 17 15.06 -63.37 -33.18
N ALA A 18 15.69 -63.85 -34.25
CA ALA A 18 17.11 -64.24 -34.21
C ALA A 18 17.97 -63.09 -33.63
N GLY A 19 18.83 -63.40 -32.66
CA GLY A 19 19.64 -62.43 -31.93
C GLY A 19 18.93 -61.69 -30.78
N LEU A 20 17.60 -61.70 -30.71
CA LEU A 20 16.80 -61.16 -29.60
C LEU A 20 15.59 -62.07 -29.30
N PRO A 21 15.81 -63.21 -28.61
CA PRO A 21 14.73 -64.08 -28.18
C PRO A 21 13.78 -63.36 -27.24
N GLY A 22 12.48 -63.57 -27.42
CA GLY A 22 11.42 -63.07 -26.52
C GLY A 22 10.80 -64.22 -25.74
N SER A 23 10.43 -64.00 -24.49
CA SER A 23 9.81 -65.02 -23.65
C SER A 23 8.53 -64.54 -22.96
N GLY A 24 7.56 -65.42 -22.78
CA GLY A 24 6.32 -65.14 -22.05
C GLY A 24 5.33 -64.18 -22.75
N ASN A 25 5.45 -63.97 -24.06
CA ASN A 25 4.56 -63.05 -24.78
C ASN A 25 3.24 -63.73 -25.16
N VAL A 26 2.11 -63.01 -25.07
CA VAL A 26 0.77 -63.48 -25.47
C VAL A 26 0.21 -62.53 -26.53
N GLY A 27 0.10 -63.00 -27.77
CA GLY A 27 -0.32 -62.25 -28.96
C GLY A 27 0.75 -62.30 -30.06
N ASN A 28 0.68 -61.37 -31.02
CA ASN A 28 1.45 -61.47 -32.26
C ASN A 28 2.52 -60.38 -32.39
N GLY A 29 3.69 -60.72 -32.95
CA GLY A 29 4.70 -59.75 -33.36
C GLY A 29 5.36 -58.96 -32.21
N ASN A 30 5.43 -59.52 -30.99
CA ASN A 30 6.06 -58.84 -29.87
C ASN A 30 7.57 -59.11 -29.83
N LEU A 31 8.39 -58.06 -29.69
CA LEU A 31 9.85 -58.15 -29.55
C LEU A 31 10.25 -57.81 -28.11
N GLY A 32 10.77 -58.80 -27.36
CA GLY A 32 11.10 -58.66 -25.94
C GLY A 32 10.28 -59.64 -25.10
N ASN A 33 10.08 -59.36 -23.81
CA ASN A 33 9.52 -60.34 -22.86
C ASN A 33 8.20 -59.89 -22.22
N SER A 34 7.37 -60.86 -21.83
CA SER A 34 6.18 -60.69 -21.00
C SER A 34 5.13 -59.71 -21.54
N ASN A 35 5.07 -59.48 -22.85
CA ASN A 35 4.07 -58.58 -23.45
C ASN A 35 2.72 -59.30 -23.64
N LEU A 36 1.62 -58.63 -23.32
CA LEU A 36 0.26 -59.08 -23.56
C LEU A 36 -0.40 -58.19 -24.62
N GLY A 37 -0.83 -58.76 -25.75
CA GLY A 37 -1.30 -58.05 -26.92
C GLY A 37 -0.33 -58.17 -28.10
N SER A 38 -0.35 -57.24 -29.06
CA SER A 38 0.38 -57.43 -30.33
C SER A 38 1.20 -56.21 -30.77
N GLY A 39 2.31 -56.47 -31.45
CA GLY A 39 3.20 -55.45 -32.03
C GLY A 39 4.02 -54.67 -31.00
N ASN A 40 4.15 -55.15 -29.76
CA ASN A 40 4.91 -54.44 -28.73
C ASN A 40 6.42 -54.67 -28.88
N THR A 41 7.23 -53.64 -28.66
CA THR A 41 8.71 -53.73 -28.64
C THR A 41 9.23 -53.29 -27.27
N GLY A 42 9.95 -54.16 -26.58
CA GLY A 42 10.39 -54.01 -25.19
C GLY A 42 9.66 -55.00 -24.28
N ASN A 43 9.55 -54.70 -22.98
CA ASN A 43 9.11 -55.68 -21.98
C ASN A 43 7.85 -55.28 -21.21
N SER A 44 7.05 -56.28 -20.82
CA SER A 44 5.91 -56.14 -19.90
C SER A 44 4.85 -55.11 -20.35
N ASN A 45 4.69 -54.89 -21.66
CA ASN A 45 3.64 -54.02 -22.18
C ASN A 45 2.31 -54.77 -22.28
N VAL A 46 1.20 -54.08 -22.04
CA VAL A 46 -0.17 -54.60 -22.18
C VAL A 46 -0.90 -53.77 -23.23
N GLY A 47 -1.45 -54.41 -24.26
CA GLY A 47 -2.14 -53.77 -25.39
C GLY A 47 -1.35 -53.82 -26.70
N PHE A 48 -1.42 -52.77 -27.51
CA PHE A 48 -1.03 -52.84 -28.92
C PHE A 48 -0.01 -51.79 -29.34
N GLY A 49 1.04 -52.21 -30.05
CA GLY A 49 1.99 -51.30 -30.71
C GLY A 49 2.83 -50.43 -29.75
N ASN A 50 2.99 -50.82 -28.48
CA ASN A 50 3.78 -50.05 -27.53
C ASN A 50 5.29 -50.28 -27.75
N THR A 51 6.09 -49.23 -27.65
CA THR A 51 7.56 -49.28 -27.72
C THR A 51 8.17 -48.84 -26.40
N GLY A 52 9.08 -49.64 -25.84
CA GLY A 52 9.66 -49.48 -24.50
C GLY A 52 9.02 -50.44 -23.48
N ASN A 53 8.92 -50.05 -22.20
CA ASN A 53 8.63 -51.01 -21.11
C ASN A 53 7.44 -50.62 -20.24
N ASN A 54 6.70 -51.61 -19.73
CA ASN A 54 5.60 -51.43 -18.76
C ASN A 54 4.46 -50.49 -19.21
N ASN A 55 4.25 -50.30 -20.52
CA ASN A 55 3.15 -49.46 -21.01
C ASN A 55 1.83 -50.24 -21.04
N VAL A 56 0.70 -49.58 -20.76
CA VAL A 56 -0.65 -50.15 -20.79
C VAL A 56 -1.53 -49.34 -21.75
N GLY A 57 -2.05 -49.98 -22.79
CA GLY A 57 -2.90 -49.38 -23.82
C GLY A 57 -2.26 -49.45 -25.21
N THR A 58 -2.34 -48.39 -26.00
CA THR A 58 -2.03 -48.45 -27.44
C THR A 58 -1.03 -47.39 -27.93
N GLY A 59 -0.04 -47.80 -28.71
CA GLY A 59 0.87 -46.88 -29.41
C GLY A 59 1.70 -45.98 -28.51
N ASN A 60 1.95 -46.37 -27.24
CA ASN A 60 2.79 -45.58 -26.34
C ASN A 60 4.28 -45.81 -26.64
N ALA A 61 5.10 -44.78 -26.57
CA ALA A 61 6.55 -44.82 -26.78
C ALA A 61 7.30 -44.33 -25.53
N GLY A 62 8.13 -45.18 -24.94
CA GLY A 62 8.85 -44.94 -23.69
C GLY A 62 8.40 -45.90 -22.58
N SER A 63 8.21 -45.43 -21.34
CA SER A 63 8.02 -46.35 -20.20
C SER A 63 6.94 -45.98 -19.20
N GLY A 64 6.16 -46.98 -18.77
CA GLY A 64 5.16 -46.82 -17.70
C GLY A 64 3.97 -45.94 -18.07
N ASN A 65 3.70 -45.71 -19.36
CA ASN A 65 2.56 -44.90 -19.80
C ASN A 65 1.26 -45.71 -19.75
N ILE A 66 0.15 -45.07 -19.40
CA ILE A 66 -1.20 -45.65 -19.37
C ILE A 66 -2.11 -44.86 -20.30
N GLY A 67 -2.79 -45.54 -21.23
CA GLY A 67 -3.68 -44.94 -22.23
C GLY A 67 -3.10 -45.07 -23.64
N ALA A 68 -3.21 -44.04 -24.48
CA ALA A 68 -2.87 -44.16 -25.90
C ALA A 68 -2.01 -43.02 -26.47
N GLY A 69 -1.05 -43.37 -27.34
CA GLY A 69 -0.24 -42.41 -28.09
C GLY A 69 0.68 -41.54 -27.24
N ASN A 70 0.96 -41.91 -25.98
CA ASN A 70 1.84 -41.13 -25.12
C ASN A 70 3.31 -41.37 -25.48
N THR A 71 4.11 -40.30 -25.52
CA THR A 71 5.57 -40.35 -25.75
C THR A 71 6.30 -39.88 -24.49
N GLY A 72 7.33 -40.60 -24.07
CA GLY A 72 8.07 -40.37 -22.82
C GLY A 72 7.67 -41.34 -21.72
N SER A 73 7.54 -40.89 -20.47
CA SER A 73 7.40 -41.79 -19.32
C SER A 73 6.32 -41.41 -18.32
N SER A 74 5.69 -42.41 -17.72
CA SER A 74 4.72 -42.27 -16.63
C SER A 74 3.52 -41.35 -16.94
N ASN A 75 3.16 -41.17 -18.22
CA ASN A 75 2.00 -40.37 -18.60
C ASN A 75 0.71 -41.19 -18.47
N TRP A 76 -0.36 -40.58 -17.98
CA TRP A 76 -1.71 -41.17 -17.94
C TRP A 76 -2.66 -40.38 -18.84
N GLY A 77 -3.07 -40.98 -19.94
CA GLY A 77 -4.15 -40.50 -20.79
C GLY A 77 -3.81 -40.62 -22.27
N PHE A 78 -4.02 -39.56 -23.04
CA PHE A 78 -3.99 -39.63 -24.51
C PHE A 78 -3.06 -38.59 -25.12
N GLY A 79 -2.11 -39.02 -25.96
CA GLY A 79 -1.28 -38.12 -26.76
C GLY A 79 -0.37 -37.17 -25.96
N ASN A 80 -0.02 -37.51 -24.73
CA ASN A 80 0.90 -36.68 -23.93
C ASN A 80 2.36 -36.90 -24.37
N ASN A 81 3.18 -35.86 -24.34
CA ASN A 81 4.59 -35.90 -24.71
C ASN A 81 5.47 -35.34 -23.58
N GLY A 82 6.27 -36.19 -22.94
CA GLY A 82 7.16 -35.86 -21.84
C GLY A 82 7.00 -36.81 -20.66
N ILE A 83 7.13 -36.30 -19.43
CA ILE A 83 7.16 -37.13 -18.22
C ILE A 83 6.03 -36.76 -17.24
N GLY A 84 5.26 -37.75 -16.80
CA GLY A 84 4.34 -37.61 -15.67
C GLY A 84 3.11 -36.73 -15.94
N ASN A 85 2.67 -36.59 -17.19
CA ASN A 85 1.47 -35.81 -17.52
C ASN A 85 0.20 -36.65 -17.31
N ILE A 86 -0.88 -35.99 -16.88
CA ILE A 86 -2.21 -36.61 -16.70
C ILE A 86 -3.22 -35.86 -17.57
N GLY A 87 -3.96 -36.59 -18.42
CA GLY A 87 -4.99 -36.05 -19.30
C GLY A 87 -4.64 -36.18 -20.78
N PHE A 88 -4.89 -35.13 -21.57
CA PHE A 88 -4.94 -35.23 -23.03
C PHE A 88 -4.02 -34.21 -23.71
N GLY A 89 -3.15 -34.62 -24.62
CA GLY A 89 -2.40 -33.73 -25.51
C GLY A 89 -1.40 -32.80 -24.82
N ASN A 90 -0.96 -33.10 -23.60
CA ASN A 90 -0.05 -32.22 -22.86
C ASN A 90 1.40 -32.44 -23.31
N THR A 91 2.15 -31.36 -23.54
CA THR A 91 3.56 -31.36 -23.95
C THR A 91 4.45 -30.72 -22.88
N GLY A 92 5.42 -31.47 -22.39
CA GLY A 92 6.32 -31.10 -21.28
C GLY A 92 6.15 -32.06 -20.09
N ASN A 93 6.42 -31.61 -18.86
CA ASN A 93 6.50 -32.49 -17.69
C ASN A 93 5.53 -32.11 -16.56
N GLY A 94 4.89 -33.11 -15.96
CA GLY A 94 4.08 -32.97 -14.76
C GLY A 94 2.81 -32.12 -14.92
N ASN A 95 2.24 -32.04 -16.12
CA ASN A 95 1.02 -31.27 -16.38
C ASN A 95 -0.23 -32.12 -16.09
N ILE A 96 -1.31 -31.49 -15.59
CA ILE A 96 -2.60 -32.14 -15.35
C ILE A 96 -3.69 -31.37 -16.09
N GLY A 97 -4.21 -31.93 -17.19
CA GLY A 97 -5.24 -31.25 -17.98
C GLY A 97 -5.28 -31.61 -19.47
N PHE A 98 -5.65 -30.64 -20.29
CA PHE A 98 -5.92 -30.81 -21.72
C PHE A 98 -5.11 -29.81 -22.56
N GLY A 99 -4.23 -30.26 -23.45
CA GLY A 99 -3.52 -29.42 -24.42
C GLY A 99 -2.44 -28.49 -23.86
N LEU A 100 -2.02 -28.69 -22.60
CA LEU A 100 -1.05 -27.81 -21.95
C LEU A 100 0.34 -27.92 -22.61
N THR A 101 1.07 -26.81 -22.74
CA THR A 101 2.45 -26.81 -23.25
C THR A 101 3.34 -26.09 -22.24
N GLY A 102 4.33 -26.79 -21.67
CA GLY A 102 5.16 -26.31 -20.56
C GLY A 102 5.29 -27.35 -19.44
N ASN A 103 5.72 -26.93 -18.26
CA ASN A 103 5.92 -27.83 -17.12
C ASN A 103 5.06 -27.42 -15.92
N ASN A 104 4.61 -28.42 -15.15
CA ASN A 104 3.89 -28.29 -13.88
C ASN A 104 2.63 -27.41 -13.95
N GLN A 105 1.91 -27.45 -15.08
CA GLN A 105 0.66 -26.71 -15.26
C GLN A 105 -0.56 -27.56 -14.91
N VAL A 106 -1.61 -26.92 -14.41
CA VAL A 106 -2.92 -27.55 -14.21
C VAL A 106 -3.97 -26.69 -14.91
N GLY A 107 -4.76 -27.25 -15.84
CA GLY A 107 -5.80 -26.50 -16.56
C GLY A 107 -6.07 -26.95 -18.01
N ILE A 108 -6.43 -25.98 -18.87
CA ILE A 108 -6.70 -26.19 -20.30
C ILE A 108 -5.74 -25.33 -21.13
N GLY A 109 -5.07 -25.93 -22.11
CA GLY A 109 -4.12 -25.30 -23.01
C GLY A 109 -4.74 -24.22 -23.89
N GLY A 110 -3.92 -23.24 -24.29
CA GLY A 110 -4.38 -21.99 -24.88
C GLY A 110 -5.05 -21.04 -23.89
N LEU A 111 -5.68 -21.58 -22.84
CA LEU A 111 -6.27 -20.80 -21.74
C LEU A 111 -5.31 -20.67 -20.54
N ASN A 112 -4.45 -21.65 -20.26
CA ASN A 112 -3.40 -21.52 -19.24
C ASN A 112 -2.03 -21.69 -19.92
N SER A 113 -1.23 -20.62 -19.96
CA SER A 113 -0.05 -20.51 -20.83
C SER A 113 1.22 -20.08 -20.09
N GLY A 114 2.33 -20.73 -20.37
CA GLY A 114 3.64 -20.43 -19.79
C GLY A 114 4.19 -21.58 -18.94
N ARG A 115 4.55 -21.34 -17.67
CA ARG A 115 5.22 -22.34 -16.81
C ARG A 115 4.74 -22.29 -15.36
N GLY A 116 4.47 -23.44 -14.75
CA GLY A 116 4.13 -23.53 -13.32
C GLY A 116 2.80 -22.87 -12.92
N ASN A 117 1.92 -22.54 -13.88
CA ASN A 117 0.65 -21.88 -13.60
C ASN A 117 -0.43 -22.89 -13.19
N ILE A 118 -1.15 -22.62 -12.11
CA ILE A 118 -2.20 -23.47 -11.55
C ILE A 118 -3.55 -22.76 -11.68
N GLY A 119 -4.47 -23.32 -12.47
CA GLY A 119 -5.83 -22.79 -12.66
C GLY A 119 -6.19 -22.56 -14.13
N LEU A 120 -6.96 -21.51 -14.44
CA LEU A 120 -7.43 -21.22 -15.81
C LEU A 120 -7.21 -19.76 -16.18
N PHE A 121 -7.06 -19.47 -17.47
CA PHE A 121 -6.90 -18.10 -18.00
C PHE A 121 -5.61 -17.37 -17.56
N ASN A 122 -4.63 -18.08 -17.01
CA ASN A 122 -3.35 -17.47 -16.58
C ASN A 122 -2.33 -17.42 -17.73
N SER A 123 -1.43 -16.43 -17.68
CA SER A 123 -0.31 -16.25 -18.62
C SER A 123 0.97 -15.83 -17.88
N GLY A 124 2.13 -16.31 -18.35
CA GLY A 124 3.43 -16.03 -17.71
C GLY A 124 3.87 -17.17 -16.79
N THR A 125 4.41 -16.90 -15.61
CA THR A 125 4.99 -17.96 -14.75
C THR A 125 4.46 -18.00 -13.33
N ASN A 126 4.34 -19.21 -12.76
CA ASN A 126 4.05 -19.46 -11.35
C ASN A 126 2.79 -18.75 -10.80
N ASN A 127 1.80 -18.45 -11.65
CA ASN A 127 0.56 -17.82 -11.22
C ASN A 127 -0.45 -18.87 -10.70
N VAL A 128 -1.18 -18.54 -9.64
CA VAL A 128 -2.16 -19.42 -9.00
C VAL A 128 -3.52 -18.73 -8.95
N GLY A 129 -4.54 -19.36 -9.55
CA GLY A 129 -5.91 -18.86 -9.59
C GLY A 129 -6.39 -18.63 -11.03
N PHE A 130 -6.96 -17.45 -11.31
CA PHE A 130 -7.66 -17.18 -12.57
C PHE A 130 -7.25 -15.86 -13.23
N PHE A 131 -7.19 -15.82 -14.57
CA PHE A 131 -7.01 -14.58 -15.35
C PHE A 131 -5.72 -13.77 -15.04
N ASN A 132 -4.73 -14.35 -14.35
CA ASN A 132 -3.52 -13.62 -13.97
C ASN A 132 -2.51 -13.53 -15.13
N SER A 133 -1.70 -12.47 -15.17
CA SER A 133 -0.67 -12.25 -16.17
C SER A 133 0.63 -11.77 -15.54
N GLY A 134 1.77 -12.21 -16.07
CA GLY A 134 3.09 -11.93 -15.48
C GLY A 134 3.55 -13.05 -14.57
N ASN A 135 4.18 -12.75 -13.42
CA ASN A 135 4.87 -13.78 -12.63
C ASN A 135 4.44 -13.84 -11.16
N GLY A 136 4.16 -15.04 -10.65
CA GLY A 136 4.00 -15.28 -9.22
C GLY A 136 2.75 -14.67 -8.59
N ASN A 137 1.72 -14.31 -9.37
CA ASN A 137 0.50 -13.74 -8.82
C ASN A 137 -0.41 -14.80 -8.20
N LEU A 138 -1.07 -14.47 -7.10
CA LEU A 138 -2.05 -15.32 -6.41
C LEU A 138 -3.43 -14.64 -6.38
N GLY A 139 -4.43 -15.27 -7.00
CA GLY A 139 -5.83 -14.82 -6.96
C GLY A 139 -6.43 -14.64 -8.35
N ILE A 140 -7.06 -13.50 -8.61
CA ILE A 140 -7.90 -13.30 -9.82
C ILE A 140 -7.52 -12.03 -10.57
N GLY A 141 -7.18 -12.13 -11.85
CA GLY A 141 -7.08 -10.98 -12.75
C GLY A 141 -5.92 -10.02 -12.45
N ASN A 142 -4.88 -10.48 -11.76
CA ASN A 142 -3.72 -9.64 -11.45
C ASN A 142 -2.75 -9.53 -12.64
N SER A 143 -1.97 -8.46 -12.73
CA SER A 143 -0.97 -8.23 -13.78
C SER A 143 0.38 -7.74 -13.24
N SER A 144 1.46 -8.02 -13.97
CA SER A 144 2.87 -7.90 -13.53
C SER A 144 3.21 -8.95 -12.48
N ASP A 145 3.90 -8.59 -11.39
CA ASP A 145 4.63 -9.55 -10.56
C ASP A 145 4.16 -9.58 -9.11
N ALA A 146 4.09 -10.79 -8.53
CA ALA A 146 3.92 -11.06 -7.10
C ALA A 146 2.71 -10.39 -6.41
N ASN A 147 1.64 -10.06 -7.13
CA ASN A 147 0.43 -9.52 -6.50
C ASN A 147 -0.41 -10.63 -5.84
N VAL A 148 -1.11 -10.29 -4.75
CA VAL A 148 -1.99 -11.19 -4.02
C VAL A 148 -3.39 -10.58 -3.89
N GLY A 149 -4.42 -11.24 -4.42
CA GLY A 149 -5.80 -10.80 -4.35
C GLY A 149 -6.46 -10.66 -5.72
N ILE A 150 -7.20 -9.57 -5.95
CA ILE A 150 -8.04 -9.41 -7.15
C ILE A 150 -7.73 -8.12 -7.91
N GLY A 151 -7.49 -8.22 -9.22
CA GLY A 151 -7.43 -7.08 -10.13
C GLY A 151 -6.29 -6.10 -9.87
N ASN A 152 -5.24 -6.52 -9.16
CA ASN A 152 -4.08 -5.65 -8.91
C ASN A 152 -3.19 -5.58 -10.16
N SER A 153 -2.60 -4.42 -10.40
CA SER A 153 -1.74 -4.18 -11.56
C SER A 153 -0.38 -3.61 -11.15
N GLY A 154 0.68 -4.11 -11.76
CA GLY A 154 2.01 -3.53 -11.59
C GLY A 154 2.28 -2.35 -12.52
N ALA A 155 2.88 -1.31 -11.95
CA ALA A 155 3.64 -0.30 -12.70
C ALA A 155 4.86 0.10 -11.87
N THR A 156 6.00 0.35 -12.51
CA THR A 156 7.21 0.81 -11.82
C THR A 156 6.99 2.24 -11.32
N VAL A 157 7.17 2.46 -10.01
CA VAL A 157 6.95 3.78 -9.38
C VAL A 157 8.22 4.19 -8.66
N GLY A 158 8.98 5.10 -9.27
CA GLY A 158 10.28 5.53 -8.75
C GLY A 158 11.25 4.35 -8.62
N PRO A 159 11.82 4.07 -7.43
CA PRO A 159 12.76 2.97 -7.23
C PRO A 159 12.09 1.60 -7.05
N PHE A 160 10.76 1.52 -6.97
CA PHE A 160 10.07 0.28 -6.63
C PHE A 160 9.65 -0.52 -7.88
N VAL A 161 9.90 -1.83 -7.85
CA VAL A 161 9.51 -2.78 -8.91
C VAL A 161 7.99 -2.87 -8.99
N ALA A 162 7.46 -2.96 -10.20
CA ALA A 162 6.03 -3.14 -10.46
C ALA A 162 5.42 -4.33 -9.69
N GLY A 163 4.18 -4.18 -9.24
CA GLY A 163 3.40 -5.26 -8.62
C GLY A 163 3.58 -5.34 -7.10
N HIS A 164 3.65 -6.55 -6.55
CA HIS A 164 3.75 -6.80 -5.10
C HIS A 164 2.60 -6.19 -4.29
N ASN A 165 1.46 -5.92 -4.92
CA ASN A 165 0.30 -5.33 -4.26
C ASN A 165 -0.57 -6.43 -3.62
N THR A 166 -1.15 -6.13 -2.45
CA THR A 166 -2.03 -7.05 -1.71
C THR A 166 -3.43 -6.47 -1.53
N GLY A 167 -4.46 -7.20 -1.93
CA GLY A 167 -5.87 -6.80 -1.79
C GLY A 167 -6.57 -6.65 -3.15
N PHE A 168 -7.30 -5.54 -3.35
CA PHE A 168 -8.23 -5.38 -4.48
C PHE A 168 -7.95 -4.13 -5.31
N GLY A 169 -7.73 -4.29 -6.62
CA GLY A 169 -7.73 -3.18 -7.58
C GLY A 169 -6.61 -2.15 -7.37
N ASN A 170 -5.52 -2.51 -6.70
CA ASN A 170 -4.39 -1.59 -6.52
C ASN A 170 -3.55 -1.49 -7.80
N SER A 171 -2.90 -0.35 -8.04
CA SER A 171 -2.03 -0.12 -9.21
C SER A 171 -0.68 0.48 -8.80
N GLY A 172 0.41 0.00 -9.40
CA GLY A 172 1.76 0.45 -9.10
C GLY A 172 2.57 -0.59 -8.34
N SER A 173 3.08 -0.25 -7.15
CA SER A 173 4.00 -1.08 -6.37
C SER A 173 3.69 -1.14 -4.87
N LEU A 174 3.78 -2.32 -4.26
CA LEU A 174 3.80 -2.52 -2.79
C LEU A 174 2.58 -1.93 -2.04
N ASN A 175 1.44 -1.73 -2.70
CA ASN A 175 0.24 -1.20 -2.05
C ASN A 175 -0.54 -2.31 -1.33
N THR A 176 -1.12 -2.00 -0.17
CA THR A 176 -1.95 -2.93 0.61
C THR A 176 -3.34 -2.36 0.85
N GLY A 177 -4.39 -3.12 0.56
CA GLY A 177 -5.79 -2.73 0.75
C GLY A 177 -6.55 -2.62 -0.57
N MET A 178 -7.26 -1.52 -0.80
CA MET A 178 -8.18 -1.38 -1.94
C MET A 178 -7.97 -0.12 -2.77
N GLY A 179 -7.86 -0.26 -4.09
CA GLY A 179 -7.92 0.87 -5.04
C GLY A 179 -6.82 1.91 -4.89
N ASN A 180 -5.68 1.57 -4.27
CA ASN A 180 -4.56 2.49 -4.14
C ASN A 180 -3.76 2.57 -5.44
N ALA A 181 -3.25 3.75 -5.79
CA ALA A 181 -2.45 4.00 -6.98
C ALA A 181 -1.09 4.60 -6.61
N GLY A 182 0.00 4.02 -7.12
CA GLY A 182 1.37 4.48 -6.87
C GLY A 182 2.17 3.49 -6.02
N GLY A 183 2.89 3.95 -4.99
CA GLY A 183 3.88 3.15 -4.26
C GLY A 183 3.65 3.06 -2.75
N VAL A 184 3.70 1.86 -2.16
CA VAL A 184 3.78 1.66 -0.69
C VAL A 184 2.60 2.28 0.09
N ASN A 185 1.42 2.42 -0.53
CA ASN A 185 0.24 2.95 0.16
C ASN A 185 -0.49 1.84 0.91
N THR A 186 -1.05 2.13 2.09
CA THR A 186 -1.84 1.18 2.89
C THR A 186 -3.22 1.74 3.22
N GLY A 187 -4.27 1.00 2.90
CA GLY A 187 -5.66 1.39 3.14
C GLY A 187 -6.46 1.48 1.84
N PHE A 188 -7.21 2.57 1.63
CA PHE A 188 -8.24 2.65 0.60
C PHE A 188 -8.09 3.91 -0.26
N GLY A 189 -8.01 3.75 -1.58
CA GLY A 189 -8.11 4.85 -2.54
C GLY A 189 -6.99 5.91 -2.47
N ASN A 190 -5.84 5.58 -1.89
CA ASN A 190 -4.73 6.53 -1.79
C ASN A 190 -3.96 6.63 -3.11
N GLY A 191 -3.57 7.84 -3.51
CA GLY A 191 -2.77 8.14 -4.71
C GLY A 191 -1.40 8.71 -4.36
N GLY A 192 -0.34 8.24 -5.04
CA GLY A 192 1.04 8.70 -4.81
C GLY A 192 1.85 7.69 -4.01
N ALA A 193 2.57 8.12 -2.97
CA ALA A 193 3.52 7.24 -2.27
C ALA A 193 3.46 7.29 -0.73
N ILE A 194 3.55 6.12 -0.08
CA ILE A 194 3.73 5.98 1.37
C ILE A 194 2.57 6.63 2.16
N ASN A 195 1.34 6.61 1.61
CA ASN A 195 0.17 7.11 2.33
C ASN A 195 -0.52 6.00 3.13
N LEU A 196 -1.03 6.34 4.32
CA LEU A 196 -1.74 5.44 5.23
C LEU A 196 -3.16 5.95 5.50
N GLY A 197 -4.17 5.11 5.26
CA GLY A 197 -5.58 5.42 5.54
C GLY A 197 -6.41 5.55 4.27
N PHE A 198 -7.17 6.64 4.12
CA PHE A 198 -8.27 6.74 3.15
C PHE A 198 -8.14 7.94 2.22
N GLY A 199 -8.13 7.75 0.90
CA GLY A 199 -8.28 8.83 -0.07
C GLY A 199 -7.19 9.91 -0.06
N ASN A 200 -6.02 9.63 0.51
CA ASN A 200 -4.92 10.61 0.56
C ASN A 200 -4.23 10.72 -0.82
N SER A 201 -3.73 11.89 -1.17
CA SER A 201 -3.00 12.15 -2.41
C SER A 201 -1.64 12.80 -2.16
N GLY A 202 -0.60 12.34 -2.85
CA GLY A 202 0.77 12.83 -2.68
C GLY A 202 1.62 11.87 -1.87
N GLN A 203 2.37 12.35 -0.86
CA GLN A 203 3.44 11.57 -0.21
C GLN A 203 3.42 11.58 1.33
N LEU A 204 3.60 10.43 1.97
CA LEU A 204 3.76 10.32 3.43
C LEU A 204 2.57 10.91 4.24
N ASN A 205 1.35 10.87 3.72
CA ASN A 205 0.18 11.34 4.47
C ASN A 205 -0.46 10.21 5.28
N ALA A 206 -0.92 10.50 6.50
CA ALA A 206 -1.58 9.55 7.39
C ALA A 206 -2.96 10.04 7.84
N GLY A 207 -4.00 9.21 7.73
CA GLY A 207 -5.39 9.56 8.04
C GLY A 207 -6.24 9.61 6.77
N SER A 208 -7.07 10.65 6.58
CA SER A 208 -8.09 10.67 5.53
C SER A 208 -8.09 11.92 4.66
N PHE A 209 -8.21 11.77 3.35
CA PHE A 209 -8.43 12.86 2.38
C PHE A 209 -7.38 13.99 2.42
N ASN A 210 -6.15 13.70 2.85
CA ASN A 210 -5.07 14.68 2.83
C ASN A 210 -4.47 14.80 1.42
N ALA A 211 -4.02 15.99 1.04
CA ALA A 211 -3.37 16.27 -0.24
C ALA A 211 -2.01 16.95 -0.05
N GLY A 212 -0.98 16.50 -0.76
CA GLY A 212 0.38 17.02 -0.64
C GLY A 212 1.28 16.08 0.14
N SER A 213 2.04 16.56 1.13
CA SER A 213 3.07 15.73 1.77
C SER A 213 3.15 15.81 3.30
N ILE A 214 3.40 14.69 3.97
CA ILE A 214 3.72 14.64 5.41
C ILE A 214 2.56 15.19 6.28
N ASN A 215 1.31 15.06 5.82
CA ASN A 215 0.15 15.52 6.59
C ASN A 215 -0.41 14.37 7.46
N THR A 216 -0.83 14.66 8.69
CA THR A 216 -1.43 13.68 9.61
C THR A 216 -2.79 14.16 10.13
N GLY A 217 -3.82 13.31 10.10
CA GLY A 217 -5.20 13.67 10.43
C GLY A 217 -6.07 13.71 9.16
N ASN A 218 -7.02 14.64 9.03
CA ASN A 218 -8.00 14.60 7.95
C ASN A 218 -8.12 15.90 7.14
N PHE A 219 -8.39 15.78 5.83
CA PHE A 219 -8.68 16.91 4.93
C PHE A 219 -7.61 18.02 4.88
N ASN A 220 -6.35 17.72 5.24
CA ASN A 220 -5.28 18.72 5.15
C ASN A 220 -4.77 18.85 3.71
N SER A 221 -4.34 20.04 3.31
CA SER A 221 -3.71 20.30 2.01
C SER A 221 -2.37 21.02 2.18
N GLY A 222 -1.35 20.62 1.41
CA GLY A 222 -0.01 21.20 1.46
C GLY A 222 0.99 20.29 2.19
N GLN A 223 1.84 20.84 3.07
CA GLN A 223 3.00 20.12 3.62
C GLN A 223 3.11 20.14 5.15
N GLY A 224 3.24 18.98 5.78
CA GLY A 224 3.61 18.89 7.20
C GLY A 224 2.51 19.29 8.18
N ASN A 225 1.25 19.29 7.77
CA ASN A 225 0.14 19.71 8.62
C ASN A 225 -0.34 18.56 9.54
N THR A 226 -0.81 18.87 10.74
CA THR A 226 -1.31 17.88 11.71
C THR A 226 -2.67 18.29 12.28
N GLY A 227 -3.63 17.38 12.37
CA GLY A 227 -5.01 17.68 12.75
C GLY A 227 -5.91 17.71 11.52
N ASP A 228 -6.91 18.60 11.48
CA ASP A 228 -7.98 18.54 10.47
C ASP A 228 -8.16 19.83 9.66
N PHE A 229 -8.49 19.72 8.38
CA PHE A 229 -8.85 20.80 7.46
C PHE A 229 -7.78 21.91 7.28
N ASN A 230 -6.51 21.67 7.61
CA ASN A 230 -5.48 22.70 7.50
C ASN A 230 -4.93 22.82 6.05
N ALA A 231 -4.68 24.04 5.58
CA ALA A 231 -4.15 24.32 4.25
C ALA A 231 -2.81 25.08 4.29
N GLY A 232 -1.79 24.64 3.55
CA GLY A 232 -0.47 25.28 3.53
C GLY A 232 0.60 24.43 4.22
N VAL A 233 1.48 25.04 5.02
CA VAL A 233 2.71 24.40 5.49
C VAL A 233 2.85 24.43 7.01
N ARG A 234 3.07 23.27 7.65
CA ARG A 234 3.34 23.09 9.10
C ARG A 234 2.26 23.63 10.04
N ASN A 235 0.99 23.55 9.63
CA ASN A 235 -0.13 23.95 10.46
C ASN A 235 -0.60 22.80 11.38
N THR A 236 -0.89 23.09 12.65
CA THR A 236 -1.34 22.11 13.65
C THR A 236 -2.69 22.51 14.24
N GLY A 237 -3.65 21.59 14.30
CA GLY A 237 -4.99 21.82 14.86
C GLY A 237 -6.08 21.79 13.79
N TRP A 238 -7.01 22.75 13.80
CA TRP A 238 -8.22 22.71 12.95
C TRP A 238 -8.41 23.94 12.04
N SER A 239 -8.54 23.71 10.73
CA SER A 239 -8.97 24.75 9.77
C SER A 239 -8.02 25.96 9.70
N ASN A 240 -6.72 25.74 9.87
CA ASN A 240 -5.70 26.79 9.76
C ASN A 240 -5.19 26.90 8.31
N SER A 241 -4.87 28.10 7.85
CA SER A 241 -4.36 28.36 6.50
C SER A 241 -3.05 29.17 6.49
N GLY A 242 -2.12 28.82 5.60
CA GLY A 242 -0.85 29.51 5.40
C GLY A 242 0.36 28.79 6.02
N LEU A 243 1.29 29.53 6.65
CA LEU A 243 2.60 29.01 7.08
C LEU A 243 2.75 28.98 8.61
N THR A 244 2.88 27.77 9.17
CA THR A 244 3.22 27.52 10.58
C THR A 244 2.23 28.17 11.55
N ASN A 245 1.00 27.65 11.58
CA ASN A 245 -0.04 28.09 12.50
C ASN A 245 -0.46 26.97 13.46
N THR A 246 -0.73 27.26 14.73
CA THR A 246 -1.13 26.25 15.74
C THR A 246 -2.42 26.64 16.46
N GLY A 247 -3.46 25.81 16.40
CA GLY A 247 -4.75 26.05 17.06
C GLY A 247 -5.90 25.92 16.06
N ALA A 248 -6.79 26.91 15.96
CA ALA A 248 -7.93 26.81 15.05
C ALA A 248 -8.27 28.10 14.29
N PHE A 249 -8.76 27.96 13.05
CA PHE A 249 -9.24 29.05 12.20
C PHE A 249 -8.23 30.20 11.97
N ASN A 250 -6.93 29.92 12.09
CA ASN A 250 -5.90 30.91 11.83
C ASN A 250 -5.62 31.05 10.33
N ALA A 251 -5.23 32.23 9.87
CA ALA A 251 -4.88 32.48 8.47
C ALA A 251 -3.63 33.35 8.36
N GLY A 252 -2.70 32.98 7.47
CA GLY A 252 -1.45 33.70 7.24
C GLY A 252 -0.24 32.98 7.82
N SER A 253 0.71 33.70 8.43
CA SER A 253 1.98 33.11 8.88
C SER A 253 2.22 33.31 10.37
N LEU A 254 2.76 32.29 11.04
CA LEU A 254 3.24 32.32 12.42
C LEU A 254 2.19 32.74 13.48
N ASN A 255 0.97 32.21 13.38
CA ASN A 255 -0.08 32.46 14.37
C ASN A 255 -0.26 31.28 15.32
N THR A 256 -0.55 31.51 16.60
CA THR A 256 -1.11 30.44 17.48
C THR A 256 -2.36 30.90 18.21
N GLY A 257 -3.21 29.94 18.60
CA GLY A 257 -4.51 30.21 19.20
C GLY A 257 -5.69 30.07 18.23
N PHE A 258 -6.73 30.88 18.42
CA PHE A 258 -8.00 30.79 17.70
C PHE A 258 -8.28 32.08 16.91
N GLY A 259 -8.57 31.93 15.62
CA GLY A 259 -9.13 32.98 14.75
C GLY A 259 -8.17 34.12 14.41
N ALA A 260 -6.85 33.92 14.51
CA ALA A 260 -5.87 34.95 14.16
C ALA A 260 -5.69 35.06 12.64
N VAL A 261 -5.88 36.25 12.08
CA VAL A 261 -5.79 36.51 10.64
C VAL A 261 -4.67 37.52 10.35
N GLY A 262 -3.73 37.12 9.50
CA GLY A 262 -2.59 37.92 9.05
C GLY A 262 -1.24 37.21 9.23
N THR A 263 -0.16 37.92 8.92
CA THR A 263 1.20 37.49 9.30
C THR A 263 1.49 37.96 10.72
N GLY A 264 1.38 37.05 11.69
CA GLY A 264 1.82 37.30 13.05
C GLY A 264 3.32 37.57 13.08
N SER A 265 3.74 38.64 13.75
CA SER A 265 5.16 39.01 13.88
C SER A 265 5.83 38.32 15.09
N GLY A 266 5.23 37.24 15.58
CA GLY A 266 5.66 36.38 16.69
C GLY A 266 4.50 35.52 17.20
N PRO A 267 4.75 34.48 18.02
CA PRO A 267 3.71 33.56 18.48
C PRO A 267 2.77 34.21 19.51
N ASN A 268 1.74 34.90 19.02
CA ASN A 268 0.54 35.17 19.84
C ASN A 268 -0.14 33.85 20.19
N SER A 269 -0.83 33.78 21.33
CA SER A 269 -1.62 32.61 21.78
C SER A 269 -2.95 33.04 22.40
N GLY A 270 -3.99 32.20 22.30
CA GLY A 270 -5.34 32.51 22.77
C GLY A 270 -6.24 33.08 21.66
N PHE A 271 -7.16 34.00 21.95
CA PHE A 271 -8.24 34.42 21.03
C PHE A 271 -8.12 35.91 20.65
N GLY A 272 -8.19 36.22 19.35
CA GLY A 272 -8.38 37.60 18.88
C GLY A 272 -7.27 38.60 19.20
N ASN A 273 -6.03 38.14 19.45
CA ASN A 273 -4.90 39.03 19.72
C ASN A 273 -4.26 39.56 18.42
N ALA A 274 -3.86 40.83 18.39
CA ALA A 274 -3.19 41.46 17.24
C ALA A 274 -1.78 41.97 17.61
N GLY A 275 -0.78 41.74 16.75
CA GLY A 275 0.62 42.12 17.00
C GLY A 275 1.50 40.91 17.32
N THR A 276 2.37 40.97 18.34
CA THR A 276 3.38 39.92 18.64
C THR A 276 3.41 39.48 20.09
N ASN A 277 3.79 38.22 20.32
CA ASN A 277 4.09 37.66 21.64
C ASN A 277 3.00 37.87 22.71
N ASN A 278 1.74 38.03 22.28
CA ASN A 278 0.60 38.28 23.17
C ASN A 278 -0.03 36.95 23.64
N SER A 279 -0.65 36.93 24.82
CA SER A 279 -1.36 35.75 25.32
C SER A 279 -2.72 36.06 25.96
N GLY A 280 -3.69 35.16 25.81
CA GLY A 280 -5.04 35.37 26.33
C GLY A 280 -6.00 35.91 25.26
N PHE A 281 -6.79 36.94 25.57
CA PHE A 281 -7.95 37.35 24.78
C PHE A 281 -7.89 38.82 24.36
N PHE A 282 -8.09 39.13 23.07
CA PHE A 282 -8.31 40.49 22.54
C PHE A 282 -7.20 41.52 22.83
N ASN A 283 -5.96 41.09 23.08
CA ASN A 283 -4.84 42.00 23.31
C ASN A 283 -4.29 42.54 21.99
N THR A 284 -3.89 43.82 21.96
CA THR A 284 -3.29 44.46 20.77
C THR A 284 -1.92 45.05 21.11
N GLY A 285 -0.90 44.82 20.28
CA GLY A 285 0.47 45.32 20.52
C GLY A 285 1.50 44.19 20.68
N VAL A 286 2.48 44.36 21.58
CA VAL A 286 3.69 43.51 21.65
C VAL A 286 3.91 42.97 23.06
N GLY A 287 3.87 41.66 23.29
CA GLY A 287 4.26 41.06 24.58
C GLY A 287 3.18 41.15 25.68
N SER A 288 1.92 41.38 25.32
CA SER A 288 0.83 41.65 26.27
C SER A 288 -0.01 40.40 26.62
N SER A 289 -0.30 40.20 27.91
CA SER A 289 -1.02 39.02 28.43
C SER A 289 -2.31 39.37 29.18
N GLY A 290 -3.35 38.53 29.07
CA GLY A 290 -4.61 38.69 29.77
C GLY A 290 -5.78 39.01 28.83
N PHE A 291 -6.63 39.99 29.14
CA PHE A 291 -7.85 40.30 28.38
C PHE A 291 -7.94 41.78 27.98
N GLN A 292 -8.10 42.07 26.68
CA GLN A 292 -8.31 43.42 26.10
C GLN A 292 -7.21 44.45 26.38
N ASN A 293 -5.95 44.04 26.58
CA ASN A 293 -4.85 45.01 26.75
C ASN A 293 -4.35 45.53 25.39
N GLY A 294 -4.38 46.83 25.16
CA GLY A 294 -3.71 47.50 24.04
C GLY A 294 -2.37 48.10 24.45
N GLY A 295 -1.32 47.98 23.65
CA GLY A 295 0.03 48.45 23.98
C GLY A 295 1.07 47.33 24.15
N SER A 296 2.24 47.65 24.67
CA SER A 296 3.39 46.74 24.71
C SER A 296 3.76 46.29 26.13
N ASN A 297 4.02 45.00 26.33
CA ASN A 297 4.41 44.36 27.58
C ASN A 297 3.40 44.54 28.73
N ASN A 298 2.11 44.56 28.39
CA ASN A 298 1.04 44.77 29.36
C ASN A 298 0.56 43.43 29.97
N SER A 299 0.03 43.47 31.19
CA SER A 299 -0.58 42.30 31.84
C SER A 299 -1.89 42.65 32.55
N GLY A 300 -2.86 41.75 32.49
CA GLY A 300 -4.14 41.90 33.20
C GLY A 300 -5.31 42.20 32.28
N LEU A 301 -6.07 43.26 32.56
CA LEU A 301 -7.39 43.55 32.00
C LEU A 301 -7.46 44.97 31.45
N GLN A 302 -7.87 45.16 30.19
CA GLN A 302 -8.30 46.44 29.62
C GLN A 302 -7.29 47.61 29.73
N ASN A 303 -5.98 47.34 29.83
CA ASN A 303 -4.98 48.40 29.72
C ASN A 303 -5.06 49.03 28.30
N ALA A 304 -4.99 50.36 28.19
CA ALA A 304 -5.37 51.09 26.98
C ALA A 304 -4.25 51.20 25.93
N VAL A 305 -4.66 51.30 24.66
CA VAL A 305 -3.75 51.45 23.50
C VAL A 305 -2.78 52.62 23.70
N GLY A 306 -1.50 52.37 23.48
CA GLY A 306 -0.41 53.32 23.73
C GLY A 306 0.27 53.15 25.09
N THR A 307 -0.24 52.28 25.96
CA THR A 307 0.47 51.87 27.19
C THR A 307 1.72 51.03 26.87
N VAL A 308 2.72 51.13 27.75
CA VAL A 308 3.96 50.34 27.67
C VAL A 308 4.37 49.89 29.07
N ILE A 309 4.42 48.59 29.31
CA ILE A 309 4.75 47.97 30.60
C ILE A 309 3.70 48.31 31.66
N ALA A 310 2.43 47.99 31.39
CA ALA A 310 1.34 48.11 32.37
C ALA A 310 1.02 46.76 33.04
N ALA A 311 0.54 46.77 34.29
CA ALA A 311 0.03 45.57 34.96
C ALA A 311 -1.24 45.89 35.78
N GLY A 312 -2.29 45.07 35.65
CA GLY A 312 -3.55 45.21 36.38
C GLY A 312 -4.73 45.57 35.49
N PHE A 313 -5.64 46.42 35.97
CA PHE A 313 -6.92 46.72 35.31
C PHE A 313 -6.98 48.15 34.77
N GLY A 314 -7.32 48.36 33.50
CA GLY A 314 -7.76 49.66 32.99
C GLY A 314 -6.71 50.78 32.93
N ASN A 315 -5.40 50.48 33.00
CA ASN A 315 -4.37 51.52 33.04
C ASN A 315 -4.15 52.18 31.67
N THR A 316 -3.69 53.43 31.68
CA THR A 316 -3.30 54.25 30.52
C THR A 316 -1.87 54.78 30.74
N GLY A 317 -1.09 55.02 29.68
CA GLY A 317 0.32 55.46 29.79
C GLY A 317 1.38 54.37 30.09
N ALA A 318 2.59 54.75 30.51
CA ALA A 318 3.77 53.88 30.57
C ALA A 318 4.23 53.52 32.00
N GLN A 319 4.68 52.28 32.20
CA GLN A 319 5.24 51.78 33.47
C GLN A 319 4.25 51.93 34.64
N THR A 320 3.02 51.45 34.45
CA THR A 320 1.89 51.65 35.38
C THR A 320 1.39 50.33 35.99
N VAL A 321 1.29 50.23 37.32
CA VAL A 321 0.82 49.00 38.00
C VAL A 321 -0.39 49.28 38.89
N GLY A 322 -1.51 48.59 38.68
CA GLY A 322 -2.71 48.68 39.52
C GLY A 322 -4.02 48.80 38.75
N ILE A 323 -4.95 49.59 39.30
CA ILE A 323 -6.31 49.78 38.77
C ILE A 323 -6.46 51.23 38.30
N ALA A 324 -6.81 51.40 37.02
CA ALA A 324 -7.17 52.65 36.36
C ALA A 324 -6.14 53.79 36.51
N ASN A 325 -4.85 53.47 36.48
CA ASN A 325 -3.81 54.51 36.46
C ASN A 325 -3.72 55.20 35.08
N SER A 326 -3.05 56.36 35.02
CA SER A 326 -2.77 57.11 33.80
C SER A 326 -1.34 57.67 33.86
N GLY A 327 -0.69 58.02 32.75
CA GLY A 327 0.61 58.71 32.77
C GLY A 327 1.85 57.80 32.85
N VAL A 328 2.91 58.22 33.54
CA VAL A 328 4.23 57.55 33.48
C VAL A 328 4.77 57.24 34.89
N LEU A 329 5.18 56.00 35.16
CA LEU A 329 5.69 55.54 36.46
C LEU A 329 4.63 55.64 37.60
N ASN A 330 3.48 54.98 37.40
CA ASN A 330 2.30 55.06 38.27
C ASN A 330 1.99 53.76 39.02
N SER A 331 1.40 53.81 40.22
CA SER A 331 1.31 52.62 41.10
C SER A 331 0.13 52.59 42.10
N GLY A 332 -1.06 52.21 41.64
CA GLY A 332 -1.98 51.41 42.44
C GLY A 332 -3.21 52.12 43.02
N PHE A 333 -4.30 52.13 42.25
CA PHE A 333 -5.61 52.76 42.50
C PHE A 333 -5.66 54.21 42.03
N PHE A 334 -6.22 54.36 40.83
CA PHE A 334 -6.73 55.59 40.22
C PHE A 334 -5.79 56.79 40.38
N ASN A 335 -4.66 56.85 39.66
CA ASN A 335 -4.51 57.78 38.52
C ASN A 335 -3.07 58.30 38.18
N SER A 336 -2.99 58.73 36.92
CA SER A 336 -2.38 59.97 36.36
C SER A 336 -1.00 60.52 36.75
N GLY A 337 -0.08 60.45 35.79
CA GLY A 337 0.67 61.57 35.19
C GLY A 337 1.62 62.37 36.10
N VAL A 338 2.95 62.37 35.95
CA VAL A 338 3.83 61.72 34.96
C VAL A 338 5.13 61.11 35.56
N HIS A 339 5.34 60.70 36.82
CA HIS A 339 4.59 60.67 38.09
C HIS A 339 3.30 59.79 38.15
N ASN A 340 3.19 58.87 39.13
CA ASN A 340 2.21 58.89 40.24
C ASN A 340 1.61 57.53 40.70
N SER A 341 2.06 57.08 41.87
CA SER A 341 1.19 57.01 43.05
C SER A 341 -0.07 56.10 43.05
N GLY A 342 -0.75 56.05 44.19
CA GLY A 342 -1.70 54.97 44.47
C GLY A 342 -2.60 55.20 45.68
N GLY A 343 -3.90 55.19 45.41
CA GLY A 343 -4.91 55.73 46.29
C GLY A 343 -5.37 57.11 45.83
N PHE A 344 -5.94 57.17 44.61
CA PHE A 344 -7.05 58.03 44.20
C PHE A 344 -6.85 59.33 43.40
N ASN A 345 -5.65 59.92 43.12
CA ASN A 345 -5.64 60.95 42.04
C ASN A 345 -4.38 61.35 41.22
N SER A 346 -4.75 61.96 40.09
CA SER A 346 -4.28 63.11 39.28
C SER A 346 -2.83 63.54 39.05
N GLU A 347 -2.69 64.25 37.92
CA GLU A 347 -1.62 65.16 37.49
C GLU A 347 -1.11 66.12 38.57
N ASN A 348 0.04 66.80 38.40
CA ASN A 348 1.30 66.31 37.80
C ASN A 348 2.28 66.09 38.96
N GLN A 349 1.76 65.45 40.01
CA GLN A 349 2.18 65.68 41.38
C GLN A 349 1.52 64.66 42.35
N ARG A 350 2.26 63.63 42.77
CA ARG A 350 2.17 62.86 44.04
C ARG A 350 1.08 61.77 44.28
N SER A 351 1.31 61.03 45.37
CA SER A 351 0.42 60.67 46.52
C SER A 351 -0.73 59.64 46.46
N GLY A 352 -1.18 59.26 47.65
CA GLY A 352 -2.35 58.40 47.85
C GLY A 352 -2.20 57.56 49.12
N PHE A 353 -3.27 57.13 49.79
CA PHE A 353 -4.61 57.72 49.88
C PHE A 353 -4.58 59.27 49.98
N GLY A 354 -5.57 60.05 49.55
CA GLY A 354 -6.67 59.80 48.60
C GLY A 354 -6.56 60.73 47.37
N ASN A 355 -5.33 61.16 47.01
CA ASN A 355 -5.03 62.25 46.08
C ASN A 355 -3.78 61.98 45.27
#